data_AF-A0A7C3XBA5-F1
#
_entry.id   AF-A0A7C3XBA5-F1
#
_cell.length_a   1.000
_cell.length_b   1.000
_cell.length_c   1.000
_cell.angle_alpha   90.00
_cell.angle_beta   90.00
_cell.angle_gamma   90.00
#
_symmetry.space_group_name_H-M   'P 1'
#
loop_
_entity.id
_entity.type
_entity.pdbx_description
1 polymer ?
#
loop_
_entity_poly.entity_id
_entity_poly.type
_entity_poly.pdbx_seq_one_letter_code
_entity_poly.pdbx_strand_id
1 'polypeptide(L)'
;MIRERCGIVGIRIRSGSVAHLVNQGLYALQHRGQESCGIFVYDGRELKGHKAMGMVANTFSDSILTKLDGTVGIGHVRYSTTPGTSVQEAQPFLCKVNGSLFAVAFNGTISNFIERRQALKESGYRFSTRTDTEVLAYSIAEAHKE
;
A
#
# COMPACT_ATOMS: atom_id res chain seq x y z
N MET A 1 0.47 1.42 -27.05
CA MET A 1 1.22 0.88 -25.90
C MET A 1 0.26 0.85 -24.71
N ILE A 2 -0.19 -0.34 -24.29
CA ILE A 2 -1.10 -0.47 -23.13
C ILE A 2 -0.27 -0.07 -21.91
N ARG A 3 -0.64 1.03 -21.24
CA ARG A 3 0.01 1.46 -20.00
C ARG A 3 -0.37 0.47 -18.90
N GLU A 4 0.58 -0.37 -18.50
CA GLU A 4 0.35 -1.33 -17.43
C GLU A 4 0.22 -0.57 -16.11
N ARG A 5 -0.95 -0.72 -15.50
CA ARG A 5 -1.28 -0.17 -14.18
C ARG A 5 -0.49 -0.95 -13.10
N CYS A 6 -0.32 -0.34 -11.93
CA CYS A 6 0.36 -0.89 -10.74
C CYS A 6 0.16 -2.39 -10.46
N GLY A 7 1.04 -3.02 -9.68
CA GLY A 7 0.86 -4.41 -9.22
C GLY A 7 0.40 -4.46 -7.77
N ILE A 8 -0.47 -5.41 -7.43
CA ILE A 8 -0.88 -5.71 -6.04
C ILE A 8 -0.72 -7.20 -5.80
N VAL A 9 -0.23 -7.55 -4.62
CA VAL A 9 -0.20 -8.92 -4.10
C VAL A 9 -0.85 -8.94 -2.73
N GLY A 10 -1.63 -9.96 -2.44
CA GLY A 10 -2.17 -10.26 -1.11
C GLY A 10 -2.07 -11.75 -0.84
N ILE A 11 -1.48 -12.14 0.28
CA ILE A 11 -1.23 -13.54 0.62
C ILE A 11 -1.56 -13.76 2.10
N ARG A 12 -2.21 -14.88 2.39
CA ARG A 12 -2.39 -15.41 3.74
C ARG A 12 -1.89 -16.84 3.81
N ILE A 13 -1.06 -17.13 4.80
CA ILE A 13 -0.56 -18.48 5.11
C ILE A 13 -1.01 -18.92 6.50
N ARG A 14 -0.92 -20.22 6.79
CA ARG A 14 -1.33 -20.77 8.10
C ARG A 14 -0.27 -20.54 9.19
N SER A 15 1.00 -20.55 8.83
CA SER A 15 2.13 -20.45 9.76
C SER A 15 3.40 -20.00 9.03
N GLY A 16 4.34 -19.40 9.76
CA GLY A 16 5.57 -18.83 9.20
C GLY A 16 5.41 -17.38 8.74
N SER A 17 6.45 -16.84 8.11
CA SER A 17 6.46 -15.47 7.57
C SER A 17 6.04 -15.44 6.10
N VAL A 18 5.08 -14.58 5.78
CA VAL A 18 4.55 -14.40 4.42
C VAL A 18 5.39 -13.42 3.58
N ALA A 19 6.32 -12.68 4.18
CA ALA A 19 6.99 -11.56 3.52
C ALA A 19 7.76 -11.98 2.26
N HIS A 20 8.45 -13.13 2.29
CA HIS A 20 9.18 -13.64 1.12
C HIS A 20 8.23 -13.99 -0.04
N LEU A 21 7.06 -14.56 0.25
CA LEU A 21 6.06 -14.89 -0.78
C LEU A 21 5.47 -13.62 -1.40
N VAL A 22 5.20 -12.59 -0.58
CA VAL A 22 4.75 -11.29 -1.08
C VAL A 22 5.83 -10.66 -1.95
N ASN A 23 7.09 -10.68 -1.51
CA ASN A 23 8.23 -10.16 -2.26
C ASN A 23 8.39 -10.84 -3.63
N GLN A 24 8.32 -12.17 -3.68
CA GLN A 24 8.37 -12.94 -4.93
C GLN A 24 7.20 -12.59 -5.86
N GLY A 25 5.99 -12.45 -5.32
CA GLY A 25 4.83 -12.02 -6.08
C GLY A 25 5.03 -10.61 -6.67
N LEU A 26 5.57 -9.67 -5.88
CA LEU A 26 5.87 -8.32 -6.37
C LEU A 26 6.97 -8.31 -7.42
N TYR A 27 7.99 -9.16 -7.26
CA TYR A 27 9.05 -9.33 -8.26
C TYR A 27 8.47 -9.83 -9.59
N ALA A 28 7.56 -10.81 -9.56
CA ALA A 28 6.85 -11.26 -10.75
C ALA A 28 5.99 -10.16 -11.40
N LEU A 29 5.43 -9.25 -10.59
CA LEU A 29 4.66 -8.10 -11.05
C LEU A 29 5.51 -6.83 -11.32
N GLN A 30 6.84 -6.90 -11.27
CA GLN A 30 7.73 -5.73 -11.39
C GLN A 30 7.54 -4.95 -12.70
N HIS A 31 7.11 -5.61 -13.77
CA HIS A 31 6.75 -5.01 -15.06
C HIS A 31 5.62 -3.97 -14.94
N ARG A 32 4.76 -4.10 -13.92
CA ARG A 32 3.61 -3.22 -13.66
C ARG A 32 3.94 -1.91 -12.93
N GLY A 33 5.18 -1.70 -12.50
CA GLY A 33 5.58 -0.47 -11.82
C GLY A 33 6.98 -0.52 -11.26
N GLN A 34 7.80 0.48 -11.59
CA GLN A 34 9.24 0.51 -11.30
C GLN A 34 9.67 1.68 -10.41
N GLU A 35 8.73 2.50 -9.93
CA GLU A 35 9.06 3.73 -9.23
C GLU A 35 9.11 3.57 -7.72
N SER A 36 8.21 2.77 -7.15
CA SER A 36 8.20 2.48 -5.72
C SER A 36 7.56 1.13 -5.45
N CYS A 37 7.92 0.57 -4.31
CA CYS A 37 7.36 -0.68 -3.85
C CYS A 37 7.21 -0.67 -2.33
N GLY A 38 6.33 -1.55 -1.84
CA GLY A 38 6.05 -1.65 -0.42
C GLY A 38 5.45 -3.00 -0.06
N ILE A 39 5.75 -3.47 1.15
CA ILE A 39 5.17 -4.66 1.75
C ILE A 39 4.70 -4.28 3.15
N PHE A 40 3.47 -4.69 3.50
CA PHE A 40 2.96 -4.70 4.87
C PHE A 40 2.55 -6.12 5.24
N VAL A 41 2.83 -6.51 6.48
CA VAL A 41 2.47 -7.80 7.07
C VAL A 41 1.76 -7.60 8.40
N TYR A 42 0.92 -8.56 8.76
CA TYR A 42 0.19 -8.62 10.02
C TYR A 42 0.43 -9.98 10.68
N ASP A 43 0.83 -9.96 11.95
CA ASP A 43 1.09 -11.16 12.76
C ASP A 43 -0.09 -11.57 13.66
N GLY A 44 -1.24 -10.89 13.54
CA GLY A 44 -2.39 -11.08 14.43
C GLY A 44 -2.43 -10.09 15.59
N ARG A 45 -1.38 -9.26 15.76
CA ARG A 45 -1.31 -8.22 16.79
C ARG A 45 -0.84 -6.88 16.22
N GLU A 46 0.22 -6.88 15.43
CA GLU A 46 0.86 -5.68 14.90
C GLU A 46 0.94 -5.68 13.38
N LEU A 47 0.72 -4.50 12.77
CA LEU A 47 1.00 -4.23 11.37
C LEU A 47 2.41 -3.67 11.22
N LYS A 48 3.25 -4.39 10.47
CA LYS A 48 4.63 -3.99 10.16
C LYS A 48 4.75 -3.78 8.67
N GLY A 49 5.58 -2.83 8.23
CA GLY A 49 5.76 -2.62 6.81
C GLY A 49 7.03 -1.85 6.47
N HIS A 50 7.43 -2.00 5.21
CA HIS A 50 8.54 -1.27 4.62
C HIS A 50 8.13 -0.78 3.24
N LYS A 51 8.48 0.46 2.92
CA LYS A 51 8.24 1.10 1.61
C LYS A 51 9.48 1.85 1.18
N ALA A 52 9.79 1.81 -0.10
CA ALA A 52 10.88 2.60 -0.67
C ALA A 52 10.57 3.01 -2.10
N MET A 53 11.33 4.00 -2.57
CA MET A 53 11.46 4.28 -3.99
C MET A 53 12.35 3.22 -4.65
N GLY A 54 12.09 2.96 -5.93
CA GLY A 54 12.80 1.98 -6.74
C GLY A 54 12.08 0.64 -6.87
N MET A 55 12.83 -0.31 -7.43
CA MET A 55 12.38 -1.66 -7.78
C MET A 55 12.48 -2.61 -6.59
N VAL A 56 11.60 -3.62 -6.58
CA VAL A 56 11.51 -4.69 -5.57
C VAL A 56 12.87 -5.35 -5.33
N ALA A 57 13.60 -5.64 -6.41
CA ALA A 57 14.92 -6.29 -6.40
C ALA A 57 15.97 -5.54 -5.54
N ASN A 58 15.85 -4.21 -5.45
CA ASN A 58 16.82 -3.37 -4.77
C ASN A 58 16.32 -2.90 -3.39
N THR A 59 15.03 -3.11 -3.07
CA THR A 59 14.41 -2.60 -1.85
C THR A 59 14.36 -3.64 -0.74
N PHE A 60 14.05 -4.90 -1.03
CA PHE A 60 13.78 -5.90 0.00
C PHE A 60 14.92 -6.91 0.15
N SER A 61 15.92 -6.57 0.95
CA SER A 61 16.94 -7.53 1.39
C SER A 61 16.36 -8.55 2.39
N ASP A 62 17.03 -9.69 2.54
CA ASP A 62 16.67 -10.69 3.56
C ASP A 62 16.59 -10.11 4.97
N SER A 63 17.46 -9.14 5.29
CA SER A 63 17.47 -8.44 6.57
C SER A 63 16.22 -7.57 6.79
N ILE A 64 15.60 -7.05 5.73
CA ILE A 64 14.32 -6.34 5.80
C ILE A 64 13.18 -7.36 5.88
N LEU A 65 13.18 -8.38 5.02
CA LEU A 65 12.12 -9.38 4.96
C LEU A 65 11.98 -10.17 6.27
N THR A 66 13.09 -10.47 6.93
CA THR A 66 13.10 -11.17 8.24
C THR A 66 12.45 -10.34 9.35
N LYS A 67 12.45 -9.00 9.23
CA LYS A 67 11.76 -8.11 10.20
C LYS A 67 10.26 -8.01 9.93
N LEU A 68 9.82 -8.38 8.73
CA LEU A 68 8.43 -8.43 8.33
C LEU A 68 7.87 -9.82 8.64
N ASP A 69 7.79 -10.16 9.93
CA ASP A 69 7.17 -11.41 10.37
C ASP A 69 5.64 -11.27 10.50
N GLY A 70 4.90 -12.25 10.02
CA GLY A 70 3.45 -12.24 9.96
C GLY A 70 2.87 -13.24 8.95
N THR A 71 1.61 -13.64 9.18
CA THR A 71 0.94 -14.68 8.37
C THR A 71 0.02 -14.12 7.28
N VAL A 72 -0.27 -12.81 7.33
CA VAL A 72 -1.05 -12.09 6.32
C VAL A 72 -0.21 -10.94 5.80
N GLY A 73 -0.15 -10.76 4.49
CA GLY A 73 0.65 -9.70 3.90
C GLY A 73 0.09 -9.18 2.60
N ILE A 74 0.28 -7.89 2.38
CA ILE A 74 -0.05 -7.20 1.13
C ILE A 74 1.17 -6.47 0.61
N GLY A 75 1.26 -6.35 -0.71
CA GLY A 75 2.35 -5.66 -1.38
C GLY A 75 1.85 -4.85 -2.56
N HIS A 76 2.63 -3.85 -2.96
CA HIS A 76 2.34 -3.03 -4.12
C HIS A 76 3.62 -2.63 -4.88
N VAL A 77 3.53 -2.56 -6.21
CA VAL A 77 4.52 -1.91 -7.09
C VAL A 77 3.85 -0.78 -7.87
N ARG A 78 4.42 0.41 -7.82
CA ARG A 78 3.83 1.63 -8.38
C ARG A 78 4.43 1.99 -9.73
N TYR A 79 3.54 2.35 -10.65
CA TYR A 79 3.83 3.12 -11.85
C TYR A 79 3.16 4.48 -11.70
N SER A 80 3.89 5.59 -11.78
CA SER A 80 3.33 6.94 -11.82
C SER A 80 3.52 7.51 -13.21
N THR A 81 2.47 8.15 -13.70
CA THR A 81 2.53 9.03 -14.85
C THR A 81 2.80 10.48 -14.44
N THR A 82 2.80 10.73 -13.13
CA THR A 82 2.87 12.07 -12.55
C THR A 82 4.25 12.28 -11.92
N PRO A 83 4.98 13.34 -12.31
CA PRO A 83 6.27 13.70 -11.71
C PRO A 83 6.16 14.00 -10.21
N GLY A 84 7.21 13.70 -9.46
CA GLY A 84 7.31 14.08 -8.04
C GLY A 84 6.70 13.07 -7.07
N THR A 85 6.98 11.79 -7.28
CA THR A 85 6.61 10.70 -6.36
C THR A 85 7.49 10.69 -5.13
N SER A 86 6.88 10.67 -3.94
CA SER A 86 7.57 10.50 -2.67
C SER A 86 7.32 9.13 -2.07
N VAL A 87 8.17 8.72 -1.11
CA VAL A 87 7.99 7.45 -0.37
C VAL A 87 6.69 7.46 0.46
N GLN A 88 6.22 8.63 0.88
CA GLN A 88 4.94 8.79 1.58
C GLN A 88 3.77 8.38 0.67
N GLU A 89 3.86 8.69 -0.62
CA GLU A 89 2.89 8.29 -1.65
C GLU A 89 3.08 6.85 -2.16
N ALA A 90 4.13 6.15 -1.71
CA ALA A 90 4.29 4.72 -2.00
C ALA A 90 3.21 3.91 -1.26
N GLN A 91 2.78 2.82 -1.87
CA GLN A 91 1.78 1.91 -1.30
C GLN A 91 2.44 0.60 -0.82
N PRO A 92 1.82 -0.17 0.09
CA PRO A 92 0.52 0.06 0.74
C PRO A 92 0.42 1.34 1.58
N PHE A 93 -0.74 1.99 1.61
CA PHE A 93 -1.00 3.13 2.47
C PHE A 93 -1.42 2.64 3.86
N LEU A 94 -0.71 3.09 4.91
CA LEU A 94 -1.05 2.79 6.30
C LEU A 94 -2.01 3.86 6.82
N CYS A 95 -3.24 3.45 7.13
CA CYS A 95 -4.27 4.32 7.65
C CYS A 95 -4.44 4.10 9.15
N LYS A 96 -4.41 5.19 9.93
CA LYS A 96 -4.70 5.21 11.36
C LYS A 96 -5.79 6.24 11.64
N VAL A 97 -6.99 5.77 11.96
CA VAL A 97 -8.18 6.61 12.21
C VAL A 97 -8.98 6.00 13.35
N ASN A 98 -9.41 6.81 14.32
CA ASN A 98 -10.32 6.40 15.39
C ASN A 98 -9.91 5.09 16.11
N GLY A 99 -8.61 4.92 16.38
CA GLY A 99 -8.07 3.71 17.02
C GLY A 99 -7.90 2.50 16.09
N SER A 100 -8.50 2.52 14.90
CA SER A 100 -8.28 1.51 13.86
C SER A 100 -6.96 1.75 13.12
N LEU A 101 -6.24 0.66 12.83
CA LEU A 101 -5.00 0.66 12.06
C LEU A 101 -5.09 -0.42 10.98
N PHE A 102 -4.99 -0.03 9.71
CA PHE A 102 -5.00 -0.97 8.59
C PHE A 102 -4.15 -0.47 7.43
N ALA A 103 -3.75 -1.37 6.54
CA ALA A 103 -3.02 -1.04 5.32
C ALA A 103 -3.86 -1.35 4.09
N VAL A 104 -3.81 -0.49 3.07
CA VAL A 104 -4.54 -0.68 1.81
C VAL A 104 -3.61 -0.51 0.61
N ALA A 105 -3.77 -1.37 -0.39
CA ALA A 105 -3.12 -1.26 -1.69
C ALA A 105 -4.21 -1.13 -2.77
N PHE A 106 -3.99 -0.25 -3.74
CA PHE A 106 -4.99 0.11 -4.75
C PHE A 106 -4.35 0.33 -6.11
N ASN A 107 -4.94 -0.31 -7.13
CA ASN A 107 -4.63 -0.14 -8.53
C ASN A 107 -5.93 0.30 -9.20
N GLY A 108 -5.98 1.58 -9.53
CA GLY A 108 -7.11 2.18 -10.20
C GLY A 108 -7.08 3.68 -10.05
N THR A 109 -8.21 4.29 -10.35
CA THR A 109 -8.44 5.72 -10.19
C THR A 109 -9.84 5.92 -9.62
N ILE A 110 -9.97 6.84 -8.67
CA ILE A 110 -11.28 7.23 -8.12
C ILE A 110 -11.84 8.35 -9.00
N SER A 111 -12.90 8.06 -9.75
CA SER A 111 -13.47 9.02 -10.73
C SER A 111 -13.93 10.33 -10.09
N ASN A 112 -14.47 10.28 -8.87
CA ASN A 112 -14.89 11.44 -8.08
C ASN A 112 -13.87 11.83 -6.99
N PHE A 113 -12.56 11.65 -7.26
CA PHE A 113 -11.48 11.95 -6.30
C PHE A 113 -11.60 13.33 -5.64
N ILE A 114 -11.82 14.39 -6.44
CA ILE A 114 -11.84 15.78 -5.95
C ILE A 114 -13.00 15.97 -4.95
N GLU A 115 -14.19 15.54 -5.34
CA GLU A 115 -15.40 15.63 -4.52
C GLU A 115 -15.24 14.84 -3.23
N ARG A 116 -14.77 13.58 -3.31
CA ARG A 116 -14.60 12.72 -2.14
C ARG A 116 -13.55 13.22 -1.18
N ARG A 117 -12.41 13.71 -1.71
CA ARG A 117 -11.37 14.32 -0.88
C ARG A 117 -11.88 15.56 -0.15
N GLN A 118 -12.72 16.36 -0.80
CA GLN A 118 -13.29 17.56 -0.18
C GLN A 118 -14.28 17.20 0.93
N ALA A 119 -15.22 16.28 0.68
CA ALA A 119 -16.18 15.81 1.68
C ALA A 119 -15.49 15.21 2.93
N LEU A 120 -14.42 14.44 2.73
CA LEU A 120 -13.62 13.89 3.84
C LEU A 120 -12.90 15.00 4.63
N LYS A 121 -12.36 16.02 3.96
CA LYS A 121 -11.76 17.18 4.66
C LYS A 121 -12.78 17.92 5.52
N GLU A 122 -13.98 18.14 4.99
CA GLU A 122 -15.10 18.79 5.71
C GLU A 122 -15.53 17.95 6.91
N SER A 123 -15.42 16.62 6.81
CA SER A 123 -15.68 15.67 7.90
C SER A 123 -14.50 15.53 8.89
N GLY A 124 -13.47 16.38 8.77
CA GLY A 124 -12.35 16.48 9.72
C GLY A 124 -11.10 15.66 9.39
N TYR A 125 -11.07 14.94 8.26
CA TYR A 125 -9.89 14.17 7.87
C TYR A 125 -8.75 15.06 7.35
N ARG A 126 -7.52 14.75 7.75
CA ARG A 126 -6.31 15.45 7.29
C ARG A 126 -5.53 14.57 6.32
N PHE A 127 -5.27 15.09 5.13
CA PHE A 127 -4.54 14.36 4.10
C PHE A 127 -3.05 14.70 4.15
N SER A 128 -2.22 13.68 3.97
CA SER A 128 -0.76 13.74 3.96
C SER A 128 -0.17 13.51 2.56
N THR A 129 -0.96 12.95 1.65
CA THR A 129 -0.58 12.63 0.28
C THR A 129 -1.57 13.24 -0.72
N ARG A 130 -1.24 13.18 -2.00
CA ARG A 130 -2.13 13.58 -3.11
C ARG A 130 -2.78 12.38 -3.80
N THR A 131 -2.75 11.20 -3.17
CA THR A 131 -3.11 9.93 -3.82
C THR A 131 -4.57 9.56 -3.61
N ASP A 132 -5.14 8.89 -4.61
CA ASP A 132 -6.45 8.24 -4.52
C ASP A 132 -6.49 7.21 -3.39
N THR A 133 -5.38 6.52 -3.12
CA THR A 133 -5.30 5.49 -2.08
C THR A 133 -5.59 6.04 -0.69
N GLU A 134 -5.17 7.27 -0.36
CA GLU A 134 -5.50 7.89 0.93
C GLU A 134 -6.99 8.27 1.00
N VAL A 135 -7.59 8.72 -0.11
CA VAL A 135 -9.05 8.95 -0.20
C VAL A 135 -9.81 7.64 -0.01
N LEU A 136 -9.37 6.55 -0.65
CA LEU A 136 -9.95 5.23 -0.47
C LEU A 136 -9.86 4.77 0.98
N ALA A 137 -8.69 4.91 1.60
CA ALA A 137 -8.48 4.51 2.99
C ALA A 137 -9.42 5.24 3.95
N TYR A 138 -9.53 6.57 3.84
CA TYR A 138 -10.45 7.33 4.68
C TYR A 138 -11.92 7.05 4.38
N SER A 139 -12.27 6.72 3.13
CA SER A 139 -13.63 6.29 2.79
C SER A 139 -13.97 4.94 3.47
N ILE A 140 -13.03 4.00 3.50
CA ILE A 140 -13.18 2.73 4.25
C ILE A 140 -13.32 3.03 5.75
N ALA A 141 -12.45 3.85 6.31
CA ALA A 141 -12.51 4.20 7.73
C ALA A 141 -13.83 4.88 8.12
N GLU A 142 -14.36 5.75 7.26
CA GLU A 142 -15.66 6.41 7.46
C GLU A 142 -16.83 5.42 7.44
N ALA A 143 -16.82 4.46 6.51
CA ALA A 143 -17.85 3.43 6.41
C ALA A 143 -17.87 2.46 7.61
N HIS A 144 -16.77 2.37 8.36
CA HIS A 144 -16.60 1.53 9.54
C HIS A 144 -16.54 2.33 10.86
N LYS A 145 -17.05 3.57 10.88
CA LYS A 145 -17.34 4.30 12.13
C LYS A 145 -18.58 3.70 12.78
N GLU A 146 -18.41 2.64 13.57
CA GLU A 146 -19.37 2.23 14.60
C GLU A 146 -19.07 2.94 15.92
#